data_AF-A0AAX3VDZ9-F1
#
_entry.id   AF-A0AAX3VDZ9-F1
#
_cell.length_a   1.000
_cell.length_b   1.000
_cell.length_c   1.000
_cell.angle_alpha   90.00
_cell.angle_beta   90.00
_cell.angle_gamma   90.00
#
_symmetry.space_group_name_H-M   'P 1'
#
loop_
_entity.id
_entity.type
_entity.pdbx_description
1 polymer ?
#
loop_
_entity_poly.entity_id
_entity_poly.type
_entity_poly.pdbx_seq_one_letter_code
_entity_poly.pdbx_strand_id
1 'polypeptide(L)'
;MTTSPLPGEFEFSDDDLALFGRVERVSDPGELIAAIPALLGFHPSNSVVALSLMGASASTLGPVMRHDYFPSVKGKPARQMSAALRQFAAVCDGEGARAVVLVVITDCSTAETLIDETIELAEVFEDVLGGTCVDLSDVLCTAAIESGQPWTSVTRSIHRGTLPDPASSSVAAAQVLGGRVIRRSREELVRWVHGAARNHDAIARLIASRRESSEYSGGSGRDAAVQRGVDLVMEHVRRVEAGTYYPDPQECADLVVALTDVHVRDVVLGLAITSVAAHAEQLWLVLTHEVPSPERAWPATLLGFFAYVRGDGPLAGVALSAALSADSEHTLAGLLDLSLQSGVHPDGIRDLAAVGLSIGESLGITGLPPALPSGS
;
A
#
# COMPACT_ATOMS: atom_id res chain seq x y z
N MET A 1 -2.70 -2.62 -3.51
CA MET A 1 -3.95 -1.86 -3.71
C MET A 1 -3.72 -0.42 -3.30
N THR A 2 -4.23 0.57 -4.01
CA THR A 2 -4.17 1.99 -3.59
C THR A 2 -5.58 2.56 -3.65
N THR A 3 -6.01 3.28 -2.63
CA THR A 3 -7.26 4.03 -2.65
C THR A 3 -7.01 5.46 -3.13
N SER A 4 -8.03 6.08 -3.70
CA SER A 4 -7.95 7.45 -4.20
C SER A 4 -7.53 8.42 -3.08
N PRO A 5 -6.60 9.35 -3.30
CA PRO A 5 -6.20 10.35 -2.31
C PRO A 5 -7.24 11.46 -2.10
N LEU A 6 -8.37 11.43 -2.80
CA LEU A 6 -9.40 12.47 -2.72
C LEU A 6 -10.39 12.15 -1.57
N PRO A 7 -10.57 13.05 -0.60
CA PRO A 7 -11.44 12.81 0.55
C PRO A 7 -12.90 12.67 0.11
N GLY A 8 -13.60 11.68 0.69
CA GLY A 8 -15.01 11.36 0.42
C GLY A 8 -16.04 12.34 1.00
N GLU A 9 -15.62 13.44 1.61
CA GLU A 9 -16.50 14.40 2.27
C GLU A 9 -16.41 15.80 1.66
N PHE A 10 -16.90 15.95 0.44
CA PHE A 10 -17.43 17.23 -0.03
C PHE A 10 -18.60 16.97 -0.98
N GLU A 11 -19.83 17.00 -0.45
CA GLU A 11 -21.00 17.32 -1.26
C GLU A 11 -20.88 18.79 -1.69
N PHE A 12 -20.22 19.03 -2.83
CA PHE A 12 -20.21 20.36 -3.43
C PHE A 12 -21.57 20.64 -4.06
N SER A 13 -22.13 21.82 -3.76
CA SER A 13 -23.29 22.32 -4.50
C SER A 13 -22.91 22.62 -5.96
N ASP A 14 -23.86 22.47 -6.89
CA ASP A 14 -23.63 22.67 -8.32
C ASP A 14 -23.02 24.05 -8.68
N ASP A 15 -23.15 25.06 -7.81
CA ASP A 15 -22.63 26.41 -8.02
C ASP A 15 -21.15 26.59 -7.61
N ASP A 16 -20.61 25.77 -6.68
CA ASP A 16 -19.19 25.86 -6.25
C ASP A 16 -18.21 25.23 -7.27
N LEU A 17 -18.74 24.40 -8.19
CA LEU A 17 -18.00 23.72 -9.26
C LEU A 17 -17.53 24.65 -10.40
N ALA A 18 -17.89 25.94 -10.37
CA ALA A 18 -17.49 26.91 -11.39
C ALA A 18 -16.12 27.57 -11.13
N LEU A 19 -15.61 27.52 -9.88
CA LEU A 19 -14.38 28.22 -9.46
C LEU A 19 -13.14 27.32 -9.37
N PHE A 20 -13.32 26.01 -9.23
CA PHE A 20 -12.24 25.01 -9.32
C PHE A 20 -12.32 24.36 -10.69
N GLY A 21 -11.34 24.63 -11.55
CA GLY A 21 -11.29 24.10 -12.91
C GLY A 21 -11.58 22.61 -12.92
N ARG A 22 -12.68 22.22 -13.59
CA ARG A 22 -13.12 20.86 -13.92
C ARG A 22 -12.53 19.78 -13.01
N VAL A 23 -13.32 19.31 -12.04
CA VAL A 23 -13.20 17.93 -11.54
C VAL A 23 -13.14 17.03 -12.79
N GLU A 24 -11.96 16.48 -13.04
CA GLU A 24 -11.63 15.84 -14.31
C GLU A 24 -12.49 14.59 -14.42
N ARG A 25 -13.49 14.64 -15.30
CA ARG A 25 -14.32 13.47 -15.59
C ARG A 25 -13.39 12.38 -16.09
N VAL A 26 -13.33 11.26 -15.37
CA VAL A 26 -12.77 9.96 -15.77
C VAL A 26 -13.48 9.48 -17.04
N SER A 27 -13.21 10.13 -18.16
CA SER A 27 -13.92 9.91 -19.43
C SER A 27 -12.99 9.91 -20.64
N ASP A 28 -11.72 10.30 -20.48
CA ASP A 28 -10.68 10.04 -21.46
C ASP A 28 -9.81 8.85 -20.99
N PRO A 29 -9.82 7.71 -21.70
CA PRO A 29 -8.94 6.57 -21.43
C PRO A 29 -7.46 6.94 -21.35
N GLY A 30 -7.01 7.92 -22.15
CA GLY A 30 -5.61 8.36 -22.14
C GLY A 30 -5.19 8.97 -20.80
N GLU A 31 -5.99 9.88 -20.26
CA GLU A 31 -5.77 10.49 -18.94
C GLU A 31 -5.85 9.45 -17.82
N LEU A 32 -6.79 8.50 -17.92
CA LEU A 32 -6.92 7.42 -16.94
C LEU A 32 -5.67 6.54 -16.87
N ILE A 33 -5.12 6.14 -18.02
CA ILE A 33 -3.87 5.36 -18.09
C ILE A 33 -2.70 6.21 -17.55
N ALA A 34 -2.61 7.48 -17.95
CA ALA A 34 -1.53 8.38 -17.53
C ALA A 34 -1.51 8.63 -16.01
N ALA A 35 -2.66 8.53 -15.33
CA ALA A 35 -2.75 8.64 -13.87
C ALA A 35 -2.25 7.41 -13.10
N ILE A 36 -2.16 6.23 -13.73
CA ILE A 36 -1.82 4.96 -13.05
C ILE A 36 -0.51 5.04 -12.25
N PRO A 37 0.61 5.59 -12.76
CA PRO A 37 1.85 5.66 -11.99
C PRO A 37 1.70 6.47 -10.71
N ALA A 38 0.93 7.55 -10.75
CA ALA A 38 0.64 8.38 -9.58
C ALA A 38 -0.27 7.66 -8.60
N LEU A 39 -1.26 6.91 -9.08
CA LEU A 39 -2.13 6.08 -8.25
C LEU A 39 -1.35 4.98 -7.54
N LEU A 40 -0.48 4.27 -8.26
CA LEU A 40 0.34 3.17 -7.73
C LEU A 40 1.63 3.61 -7.03
N GLY A 41 1.99 4.89 -7.08
CA GLY A 41 3.26 5.39 -6.55
C GLY A 41 4.52 4.90 -7.28
N PHE A 42 4.38 4.19 -8.40
CA PHE A 42 5.50 3.78 -9.27
C PHE A 42 5.00 3.52 -10.70
N HIS A 43 5.90 3.55 -11.70
CA HIS A 43 5.56 3.18 -13.08
C HIS A 43 5.45 1.65 -13.24
N PRO A 44 4.27 1.08 -13.50
CA PRO A 44 4.11 -0.36 -13.73
C PRO A 44 4.63 -0.78 -15.11
N SER A 45 5.13 -2.01 -15.19
CA SER A 45 5.54 -2.69 -16.42
C SER A 45 5.16 -4.16 -16.33
N ASN A 46 4.80 -4.80 -17.44
CA ASN A 46 4.32 -6.20 -17.48
C ASN A 46 3.27 -6.45 -16.38
N SER A 47 2.21 -5.67 -16.39
CA SER A 47 1.21 -5.56 -15.33
C SER A 47 -0.21 -5.54 -15.90
N VAL A 48 -1.16 -6.00 -15.10
CA VAL A 48 -2.59 -5.74 -15.28
C VAL A 48 -3.07 -4.89 -14.13
N VAL A 49 -3.76 -3.80 -14.44
CA VAL A 49 -4.30 -2.84 -13.47
C VAL A 49 -5.81 -2.81 -13.58
N ALA A 50 -6.52 -3.01 -12.48
CA ALA A 50 -7.97 -2.85 -12.41
C ALA A 50 -8.29 -1.56 -11.64
N LEU A 51 -9.10 -0.70 -12.25
CA LEU A 51 -9.54 0.58 -11.72
C LEU A 51 -11.05 0.49 -11.47
N SER A 52 -11.44 0.43 -10.20
CA SER A 52 -12.85 0.40 -9.82
C SER A 52 -13.47 1.79 -9.96
N LEU A 53 -14.69 1.84 -10.48
CA LEU A 53 -15.47 3.06 -10.65
C LEU A 53 -16.73 2.99 -9.79
N MET A 54 -16.86 3.98 -8.93
CA MET A 54 -17.84 4.10 -7.85
C MET A 54 -18.86 5.21 -8.16
N GLY A 55 -19.91 5.28 -7.34
CA GLY A 55 -20.96 6.30 -7.44
C GLY A 55 -21.98 6.00 -8.53
N ALA A 56 -23.12 6.71 -8.54
CA ALA A 56 -24.25 6.39 -9.42
C ALA A 56 -23.92 6.51 -10.92
N SER A 57 -22.99 7.41 -11.25
CA SER A 57 -22.48 7.66 -12.59
C SER A 57 -21.20 6.91 -12.94
N ALA A 58 -20.68 6.04 -12.06
CA ALA A 58 -19.39 5.35 -12.23
C ALA A 58 -18.24 6.33 -12.59
N SER A 59 -18.22 7.50 -11.94
CA SER A 59 -17.27 8.58 -12.25
C SER A 59 -16.26 8.84 -11.15
N THR A 60 -16.42 8.21 -9.99
CA THR A 60 -15.51 8.35 -8.85
C THR A 60 -14.56 7.17 -8.84
N LEU A 61 -13.25 7.42 -8.82
CA LEU A 61 -12.26 6.34 -8.74
C LEU A 61 -12.30 5.70 -7.34
N GLY A 62 -12.51 4.39 -7.31
CA GLY A 62 -12.45 3.54 -6.13
C GLY A 62 -11.08 2.88 -5.95
N PRO A 63 -11.04 1.66 -5.41
CA PRO A 63 -9.82 0.88 -5.29
C PRO A 63 -9.09 0.68 -6.62
N VAL A 64 -7.77 0.80 -6.58
CA VAL A 64 -6.88 0.49 -7.71
C VAL A 64 -6.03 -0.74 -7.36
N MET A 65 -6.11 -1.75 -8.21
CA MET A 65 -5.43 -3.02 -8.05
C MET A 65 -4.42 -3.23 -9.16
N ARG A 66 -3.27 -3.80 -8.83
CA ARG A 66 -2.26 -4.22 -9.80
C ARG A 66 -1.90 -5.67 -9.54
N HIS A 67 -1.77 -6.44 -10.61
CA HIS A 67 -1.15 -7.76 -10.61
C HIS A 67 -0.10 -7.84 -11.72
N ASP A 68 0.87 -8.74 -11.60
CA ASP A 68 1.83 -9.00 -12.68
C ASP A 68 1.11 -9.63 -13.88
N TYR A 69 1.50 -9.22 -15.07
CA TYR A 69 0.97 -9.79 -16.30
C TYR A 69 1.61 -11.17 -16.55
N PHE A 70 0.76 -12.17 -16.75
CA PHE A 70 1.15 -13.52 -17.11
C PHE A 70 0.48 -13.86 -18.45
N PRO A 71 1.25 -14.02 -19.54
CA PRO A 71 0.71 -14.31 -20.87
C PRO A 71 -0.17 -15.56 -20.91
N SER A 72 -1.06 -15.62 -21.89
CA SER A 72 -1.92 -16.78 -22.12
C SER A 72 -1.09 -18.04 -22.43
N VAL A 73 -1.51 -19.18 -21.88
CA VAL A 73 -0.89 -20.49 -22.13
C VAL A 73 -1.87 -21.37 -22.89
N LYS A 74 -1.57 -21.65 -24.17
CA LYS A 74 -2.43 -22.43 -25.09
C LYS A 74 -3.83 -21.80 -25.29
N GLY A 75 -3.88 -20.49 -25.51
CA GLY A 75 -5.12 -19.74 -25.78
C GLY A 75 -6.05 -19.66 -24.56
N LYS A 76 -5.49 -19.68 -23.36
CA LYS A 76 -6.22 -19.50 -22.10
C LYS A 76 -5.38 -18.66 -21.14
N PRO A 77 -5.99 -17.78 -20.34
CA PRO A 77 -5.26 -17.06 -19.31
C PRO A 77 -4.52 -18.00 -18.36
N ALA A 78 -3.29 -17.62 -17.98
CA ALA A 78 -2.52 -18.35 -16.98
C ALA A 78 -3.31 -18.48 -15.67
N ARG A 79 -3.07 -19.54 -14.88
CA ARG A 79 -3.78 -19.78 -13.62
C ARG A 79 -3.70 -18.59 -12.65
N GLN A 80 -2.51 -17.97 -12.60
CA GLN A 80 -2.24 -16.76 -11.82
C GLN A 80 -3.12 -15.60 -12.29
N MET A 81 -3.24 -15.41 -13.61
CA MET A 81 -4.11 -14.38 -14.18
C MET A 81 -5.58 -14.62 -13.87
N SER A 82 -6.07 -15.85 -14.02
CA SER A 82 -7.46 -16.19 -13.67
C SER A 82 -7.76 -15.99 -12.18
N ALA A 83 -6.78 -16.25 -11.30
CA ALA A 83 -6.92 -15.98 -9.87
C ALA A 83 -6.99 -14.47 -9.60
N ALA A 84 -6.12 -13.68 -10.24
CA ALA A 84 -6.11 -12.23 -10.13
C ALA A 84 -7.42 -11.61 -10.61
N LEU A 85 -7.97 -12.05 -11.74
CA LEU A 85 -9.25 -11.55 -12.25
C LEU A 85 -10.41 -11.83 -11.27
N ARG A 86 -10.48 -13.03 -10.68
CA ARG A 86 -11.47 -13.35 -9.65
C ARG A 86 -11.33 -12.48 -8.41
N GLN A 87 -10.08 -12.22 -8.00
CA GLN A 87 -9.80 -11.34 -6.87
C GLN A 87 -10.22 -9.90 -7.18
N PHE A 88 -9.93 -9.39 -8.38
CA PHE A 88 -10.37 -8.05 -8.79
C PHE A 88 -11.89 -7.92 -8.77
N ALA A 89 -12.61 -8.91 -9.32
CA ALA A 89 -14.07 -8.92 -9.30
C ALA A 89 -14.63 -8.96 -7.86
N ALA A 90 -14.07 -9.81 -6.99
CA ALA A 90 -14.49 -9.92 -5.59
C ALA A 90 -14.29 -8.60 -4.82
N VAL A 91 -13.16 -7.92 -5.03
CA VAL A 91 -12.90 -6.60 -4.43
C VAL A 91 -13.87 -5.56 -4.97
N CYS A 92 -14.06 -5.50 -6.30
CA CYS A 92 -14.98 -4.55 -6.91
C CYS A 92 -16.40 -4.71 -6.37
N ASP A 93 -16.89 -5.94 -6.27
CA ASP A 93 -18.24 -6.24 -5.79
C ASP A 93 -18.37 -5.93 -4.28
N GLY A 94 -17.39 -6.34 -3.47
CA GLY A 94 -17.36 -6.11 -2.03
C GLY A 94 -17.30 -4.62 -1.65
N GLU A 95 -16.57 -3.82 -2.42
CA GLU A 95 -16.46 -2.37 -2.24
C GLU A 95 -17.63 -1.60 -2.87
N GLY A 96 -18.53 -2.26 -3.60
CA GLY A 96 -19.71 -1.64 -4.21
C GLY A 96 -19.40 -0.84 -5.48
N ALA A 97 -18.38 -1.24 -6.25
CA ALA A 97 -18.10 -0.69 -7.56
C ALA A 97 -19.29 -0.91 -8.50
N ARG A 98 -19.53 0.08 -9.36
CA ARG A 98 -20.54 -0.05 -10.44
C ARG A 98 -19.90 -0.50 -11.74
N ALA A 99 -18.65 -0.11 -11.96
CA ALA A 99 -17.92 -0.53 -13.13
C ALA A 99 -16.44 -0.72 -12.82
N VAL A 100 -15.74 -1.40 -13.71
CA VAL A 100 -14.29 -1.59 -13.66
C VAL A 100 -13.68 -1.34 -15.03
N VAL A 101 -12.52 -0.69 -15.04
CA VAL A 101 -11.65 -0.58 -16.23
C VAL A 101 -10.41 -1.44 -15.99
N LEU A 102 -10.08 -2.30 -16.95
CA LEU A 102 -8.89 -3.13 -16.91
C LEU A 102 -7.84 -2.55 -17.86
N VAL A 103 -6.59 -2.43 -17.41
CA VAL A 103 -5.48 -1.90 -18.20
C VAL A 103 -4.33 -2.90 -18.23
N VAL A 104 -4.01 -3.42 -19.41
CA VAL A 104 -2.90 -4.34 -19.65
C VAL A 104 -1.69 -3.54 -20.14
N ILE A 105 -0.58 -3.66 -19.42
CA ILE A 105 0.65 -2.90 -19.65
C ILE A 105 1.77 -3.90 -19.88
N THR A 106 2.13 -4.16 -21.13
CA THR A 106 3.16 -5.15 -21.45
C THR A 106 3.81 -4.85 -22.79
N ASP A 107 5.14 -4.99 -22.82
CA ASP A 107 5.90 -4.88 -24.07
C ASP A 107 5.80 -6.20 -24.83
N CYS A 108 4.70 -6.39 -25.56
CA CYS A 108 4.56 -7.50 -26.49
C CYS A 108 5.25 -7.15 -27.81
N SER A 109 6.06 -8.08 -28.31
CA SER A 109 6.87 -7.91 -29.52
C SER A 109 6.07 -7.58 -30.79
N THR A 110 4.74 -7.82 -30.79
CA THR A 110 3.83 -7.29 -31.81
C THR A 110 2.55 -6.75 -31.19
N ALA A 111 2.04 -5.63 -31.72
CA ALA A 111 0.81 -4.99 -31.25
C ALA A 111 -0.45 -5.85 -31.50
N GLU A 112 -0.45 -6.69 -32.54
CA GLU A 112 -1.58 -7.57 -32.86
C GLU A 112 -1.73 -8.69 -31.82
N THR A 113 -0.62 -9.32 -31.42
CA THR A 113 -0.65 -10.33 -30.34
C THR A 113 -1.15 -9.74 -29.02
N LEU A 114 -0.75 -8.51 -28.69
CA LEU A 114 -1.25 -7.84 -27.47
C LEU A 114 -2.76 -7.65 -27.51
N ILE A 115 -3.31 -7.24 -28.66
CA ILE A 115 -4.75 -7.02 -28.82
C ILE A 115 -5.50 -8.35 -28.63
N ASP A 116 -5.06 -9.42 -29.31
CA ASP A 116 -5.70 -10.74 -29.20
C ASP A 116 -5.68 -11.27 -27.75
N GLU A 117 -4.52 -11.20 -27.08
CA GLU A 117 -4.41 -11.61 -25.67
C GLU A 117 -5.26 -10.74 -24.72
N THR A 118 -5.40 -9.45 -25.03
CA THR A 118 -6.24 -8.54 -24.24
C THR A 118 -7.72 -8.82 -24.45
N ILE A 119 -8.15 -9.20 -25.66
CA ILE A 119 -9.51 -9.63 -25.95
C ILE A 119 -9.85 -10.91 -25.17
N GLU A 120 -8.97 -11.92 -25.20
CA GLU A 120 -9.15 -13.15 -24.40
C GLU A 120 -9.29 -12.84 -22.90
N LEU A 121 -8.48 -11.90 -22.40
CA LEU A 121 -8.54 -11.48 -21.00
C LEU A 121 -9.85 -10.75 -20.67
N ALA A 122 -10.33 -9.91 -21.59
CA ALA A 122 -11.59 -9.19 -21.47
C ALA A 122 -12.77 -10.16 -21.37
N GLU A 123 -12.85 -11.14 -22.27
CA GLU A 123 -13.91 -12.16 -22.29
C GLU A 123 -13.94 -12.96 -20.98
N VAL A 124 -12.78 -13.39 -20.49
CA VAL A 124 -12.69 -14.14 -19.22
C VAL A 124 -13.06 -13.26 -18.03
N PHE A 125 -12.67 -11.99 -18.03
CA PHE A 125 -13.02 -11.10 -16.93
C PHE A 125 -14.52 -10.75 -16.93
N GLU A 126 -15.13 -10.57 -18.10
CA GLU A 126 -16.57 -10.36 -18.26
C GLU A 126 -17.37 -11.57 -17.74
N ASP A 127 -16.94 -12.81 -18.03
CA ASP A 127 -17.54 -14.04 -17.48
C ASP A 127 -17.43 -14.08 -15.94
N VAL A 128 -16.28 -13.70 -15.39
CA VAL A 128 -16.07 -13.62 -13.94
C VAL A 128 -16.98 -12.57 -13.29
N LEU A 129 -17.18 -11.42 -13.96
CA LEU A 129 -18.03 -10.34 -13.47
C LEU A 129 -19.53 -10.65 -13.62
N GLY A 130 -19.93 -11.59 -14.49
CA GLY A 130 -21.33 -11.94 -14.73
C GLY A 130 -22.11 -12.43 -13.50
N GLY A 131 -21.42 -12.77 -12.41
CA GLY A 131 -22.03 -13.08 -11.11
C GLY A 131 -22.16 -11.89 -10.13
N THR A 132 -21.76 -10.69 -10.54
CA THR A 132 -21.67 -9.48 -9.70
C THR A 132 -22.53 -8.34 -10.23
N CYS A 133 -22.63 -7.23 -9.51
CA CYS A 133 -23.29 -6.01 -9.99
C CYS A 133 -22.32 -5.04 -10.71
N VAL A 134 -21.12 -5.50 -11.06
CA VAL A 134 -20.04 -4.68 -11.59
C VAL A 134 -19.95 -4.84 -13.10
N ASP A 135 -20.09 -3.75 -13.86
CA ASP A 135 -19.95 -3.75 -15.31
C ASP A 135 -18.48 -3.63 -15.75
N LEU A 136 -18.07 -4.40 -16.75
CA LEU A 136 -16.80 -4.16 -17.45
C LEU A 136 -16.96 -2.96 -18.39
N SER A 137 -16.40 -1.80 -18.00
CA SER A 137 -16.57 -0.57 -18.76
C SER A 137 -15.69 -0.55 -20.00
N ASP A 138 -14.41 -0.86 -19.85
CA ASP A 138 -13.43 -0.92 -20.93
C ASP A 138 -12.23 -1.79 -20.52
N VAL A 139 -11.52 -2.29 -21.53
CA VAL A 139 -10.27 -3.02 -21.41
C VAL A 139 -9.27 -2.38 -22.36
N LEU A 140 -8.25 -1.78 -21.76
CA LEU A 140 -7.25 -0.97 -22.42
C LEU A 140 -5.92 -1.73 -22.44
N CYS A 141 -5.14 -1.58 -23.50
CA CYS A 141 -3.78 -2.09 -23.56
C CYS A 141 -2.80 -1.04 -24.09
N THR A 142 -1.59 -1.04 -23.54
CA THR A 142 -0.46 -0.21 -23.97
C THR A 142 0.85 -0.91 -23.65
N ALA A 143 1.92 -0.57 -24.37
CA ALA A 143 3.24 -1.16 -24.13
C ALA A 143 3.91 -0.59 -22.87
N ALA A 144 3.76 0.72 -22.67
CA ALA A 144 4.34 1.47 -21.56
C ALA A 144 3.53 2.73 -21.29
N ILE A 145 3.62 3.25 -20.06
CA ILE A 145 2.97 4.51 -19.68
C ILE A 145 3.97 5.65 -19.79
N GLU A 146 4.08 6.21 -21.00
CA GLU A 146 4.95 7.34 -21.33
C GLU A 146 4.26 8.28 -22.32
N SER A 147 4.67 9.55 -22.34
CA SER A 147 4.12 10.55 -23.26
C SER A 147 4.20 10.09 -24.72
N GLY A 148 3.07 10.14 -25.42
CA GLY A 148 2.96 9.78 -26.83
C GLY A 148 2.86 8.28 -27.12
N GLN A 149 2.92 7.42 -26.11
CA GLN A 149 2.74 5.98 -26.31
C GLN A 149 1.33 5.67 -26.81
N PRO A 150 1.17 4.76 -27.78
CA PRO A 150 -0.14 4.35 -28.25
C PRO A 150 -0.85 3.49 -27.20
N TRP A 151 -2.16 3.65 -27.11
CA TRP A 151 -3.04 2.78 -26.36
C TRP A 151 -4.21 2.31 -27.24
N THR A 152 -4.77 1.14 -26.91
CA THR A 152 -5.92 0.56 -27.62
C THR A 152 -6.96 0.08 -26.61
N SER A 153 -8.23 0.40 -26.85
CA SER A 153 -9.35 -0.28 -26.21
C SER A 153 -9.77 -1.46 -27.07
N VAL A 154 -10.09 -2.58 -26.42
CA VAL A 154 -10.52 -3.81 -27.08
C VAL A 154 -11.99 -4.17 -26.79
N THR A 155 -12.70 -3.37 -25.99
CA THR A 155 -14.09 -3.64 -25.60
C THR A 155 -15.06 -2.74 -26.37
N ARG A 156 -16.24 -3.27 -26.74
CA ARG A 156 -17.33 -2.61 -27.51
C ARG A 156 -16.97 -2.21 -28.95
N SER A 157 -15.93 -1.42 -29.15
CA SER A 157 -15.42 -1.01 -30.46
C SER A 157 -13.94 -0.68 -30.34
N ILE A 158 -13.09 -1.17 -31.24
CA ILE A 158 -11.66 -0.86 -31.17
C ILE A 158 -11.44 0.64 -31.37
N HIS A 159 -11.01 1.32 -30.31
CA HIS A 159 -10.60 2.74 -30.34
C HIS A 159 -9.16 2.87 -29.85
N ARG A 160 -8.46 3.88 -30.37
CA ARG A 160 -7.02 4.07 -30.15
C ARG A 160 -6.72 5.54 -29.91
N GLY A 161 -5.66 5.79 -29.16
CA GLY A 161 -5.15 7.13 -28.93
C GLY A 161 -3.67 7.11 -28.55
N THR A 162 -3.19 8.26 -28.09
CA THR A 162 -1.84 8.44 -27.56
C THR A 162 -1.93 8.94 -26.13
N LEU A 163 -1.01 8.50 -25.27
CA LEU A 163 -0.99 8.92 -23.89
C LEU A 163 -0.48 10.37 -23.76
N PRO A 164 -1.11 11.20 -22.90
CA PRO A 164 -0.50 12.43 -22.43
C PRO A 164 0.71 12.14 -21.54
N ASP A 165 1.47 13.17 -21.13
CA ASP A 165 2.59 12.99 -20.22
C ASP A 165 2.08 12.59 -18.82
N PRO A 166 2.43 11.39 -18.30
CA PRO A 166 2.01 10.94 -16.97
C PRO A 166 2.43 11.91 -15.84
N ALA A 167 3.57 12.58 -16.00
CA ALA A 167 4.07 13.55 -15.02
C ALA A 167 3.23 14.83 -14.97
N SER A 168 2.46 15.11 -16.03
CA SER A 168 1.56 16.25 -16.12
C SER A 168 0.14 15.96 -15.62
N SER A 169 -0.17 14.71 -15.24
CA SER A 169 -1.50 14.33 -14.77
C SER A 169 -1.87 15.06 -13.47
N SER A 170 -3.16 15.40 -13.33
CA SER A 170 -3.71 16.03 -12.12
C SER A 170 -3.44 15.19 -10.85
N VAL A 171 -3.51 13.87 -10.98
CA VAL A 171 -3.19 12.92 -9.90
C VAL A 171 -1.70 12.98 -9.53
N ALA A 172 -0.79 13.03 -10.51
CA ALA A 172 0.64 13.17 -10.22
C ALA A 172 0.93 14.49 -9.47
N ALA A 173 0.31 15.59 -9.89
CA ALA A 173 0.43 16.87 -9.20
C ALA A 173 -0.07 16.80 -7.75
N ALA A 174 -1.23 16.16 -7.51
CA ALA A 174 -1.77 15.96 -6.17
C ALA A 174 -0.87 15.08 -5.28
N GLN A 175 -0.28 14.01 -5.84
CA GLN A 175 0.64 13.14 -5.11
C GLN A 175 1.91 13.88 -4.67
N VAL A 176 2.49 14.69 -5.56
CA VAL A 176 3.69 15.50 -5.25
C VAL A 176 3.38 16.57 -4.20
N LEU A 177 2.23 17.25 -4.31
CA LEU A 177 1.78 18.21 -3.29
C LEU A 177 1.57 17.53 -1.93
N GLY A 178 1.08 16.29 -1.92
CA GLY A 178 0.98 15.44 -0.73
C GLY A 178 2.31 14.84 -0.25
N GLY A 179 3.45 15.24 -0.83
CA GLY A 179 4.79 14.76 -0.45
C GLY A 179 5.10 13.33 -0.88
N ARG A 180 4.25 12.69 -1.70
CA ARG A 180 4.47 11.33 -2.20
C ARG A 180 5.43 11.36 -3.38
N VAL A 181 6.26 10.32 -3.47
CA VAL A 181 7.21 10.19 -4.57
C VAL A 181 6.81 9.03 -5.47
N ILE A 182 6.59 9.34 -6.74
CA ILE A 182 6.38 8.34 -7.78
C ILE A 182 7.76 7.74 -8.13
N ARG A 183 7.92 6.44 -7.88
CA ARG A 183 9.17 5.69 -8.13
C ARG A 183 9.24 5.21 -9.58
N ARG A 184 10.45 4.93 -10.07
CA ARG A 184 10.65 4.48 -11.46
C ARG A 184 10.12 3.07 -11.67
N SER A 185 10.15 2.22 -10.65
CA SER A 185 9.61 0.87 -10.73
C SER A 185 9.31 0.29 -9.34
N ARG A 186 8.58 -0.83 -9.32
CA ARG A 186 8.34 -1.58 -8.09
C ARG A 186 9.64 -2.15 -7.51
N GLU A 187 10.60 -2.53 -8.36
CA GLU A 187 11.91 -3.05 -7.94
C GLU A 187 12.76 -1.98 -7.25
N GLU A 188 12.59 -0.70 -7.60
CA GLU A 188 13.18 0.40 -6.85
C GLU A 188 12.59 0.48 -5.43
N LEU A 189 11.27 0.36 -5.30
CA LEU A 189 10.59 0.34 -4.00
C LEU A 189 11.03 -0.85 -3.15
N VAL A 190 11.11 -2.04 -3.75
CA VAL A 190 11.62 -3.26 -3.10
C VAL A 190 13.05 -3.05 -2.60
N ARG A 191 13.96 -2.56 -3.45
CA ARG A 191 15.35 -2.26 -3.03
C ARG A 191 15.41 -1.22 -1.91
N TRP A 192 14.55 -0.22 -1.96
CA TRP A 192 14.47 0.81 -0.91
C TRP A 192 14.02 0.24 0.43
N VAL A 193 13.00 -0.63 0.47
CA VAL A 193 12.57 -1.31 1.70
C VAL A 193 13.61 -2.32 2.19
N HIS A 194 14.28 -3.05 1.27
CA HIS A 194 15.28 -4.03 1.68
C HIS A 194 16.53 -3.38 2.29
N GLY A 195 16.95 -2.23 1.76
CA GLY A 195 18.09 -1.47 2.26
C GLY A 195 19.40 -2.25 2.28
N ALA A 196 20.36 -1.77 3.08
CA ALA A 196 21.66 -2.43 3.27
C ALA A 196 21.78 -2.96 4.71
N ALA A 197 22.08 -4.25 4.83
CA ALA A 197 22.36 -4.92 6.08
C ALA A 197 23.77 -4.58 6.59
N ARG A 198 23.89 -3.55 7.44
CA ARG A 198 25.20 -3.10 7.94
C ARG A 198 25.64 -3.78 9.23
N ASN A 199 24.72 -4.01 10.17
CA ASN A 199 25.05 -4.44 11.53
C ASN A 199 24.37 -5.74 11.98
N HIS A 200 23.86 -6.55 11.03
CA HIS A 200 23.04 -7.74 11.31
C HIS A 200 23.66 -8.68 12.37
N ASP A 201 24.94 -9.04 12.22
CA ASP A 201 25.62 -9.95 13.16
C ASP A 201 25.76 -9.36 14.57
N ALA A 202 26.01 -8.06 14.68
CA ALA A 202 26.16 -7.40 15.97
C ALA A 202 24.80 -7.31 16.69
N ILE A 203 23.76 -6.92 15.95
CA ILE A 203 22.39 -6.81 16.46
C ILE A 203 21.84 -8.19 16.86
N ALA A 204 22.07 -9.24 16.07
CA ALA A 204 21.66 -10.60 16.40
C ALA A 204 22.21 -11.08 17.76
N ARG A 205 23.51 -10.83 18.01
CA ARG A 205 24.15 -11.17 19.30
C ARG A 205 23.55 -10.38 20.46
N LEU A 206 23.27 -9.10 20.25
CA LEU A 206 22.66 -8.25 21.28
C LEU A 206 21.24 -8.70 21.61
N ILE A 207 20.41 -9.01 20.60
CA ILE A 207 19.05 -9.56 20.79
C ILE A 207 19.09 -10.84 21.62
N ALA A 208 19.98 -11.79 21.28
CA ALA A 208 20.12 -13.03 22.04
C ALA A 208 20.48 -12.77 23.51
N SER A 209 21.45 -11.87 23.77
CA SER A 209 21.86 -11.52 25.14
C SER A 209 20.76 -10.87 25.99
N ARG A 210 19.87 -10.08 25.37
CA ARG A 210 18.73 -9.44 26.05
C ARG A 210 17.66 -10.44 26.42
N ARG A 211 17.37 -11.41 25.55
CA ARG A 211 16.39 -12.49 25.83
C ARG A 211 16.84 -13.32 27.03
N GLU A 212 18.10 -13.76 27.04
CA GLU A 212 18.69 -14.49 28.18
C GLU A 212 18.59 -13.66 29.47
N SER A 213 18.88 -12.36 29.42
CA SER A 213 18.79 -11.50 30.61
C SER A 213 17.35 -11.31 31.13
N SER A 214 16.36 -11.30 30.23
CA SER A 214 14.95 -11.13 30.59
C SER A 214 14.36 -12.38 31.26
N GLU A 215 14.77 -13.58 30.85
CA GLU A 215 14.31 -14.85 31.44
C GLU A 215 14.75 -14.99 32.91
N TYR A 216 15.90 -14.42 33.26
CA TYR A 216 16.45 -14.46 34.62
C TYR A 216 15.88 -13.36 35.53
N SER A 217 15.35 -12.29 34.93
CA SER A 217 14.79 -11.13 35.66
C SER A 217 13.30 -11.32 35.93
N GLY A 218 12.96 -12.37 36.68
CA GLY A 218 11.58 -12.65 37.06
C GLY A 218 10.95 -11.54 37.91
N GLY A 219 9.97 -10.84 37.34
CA GLY A 219 8.91 -10.13 38.07
C GLY A 219 9.23 -8.71 38.52
N SER A 220 8.86 -7.73 37.68
CA SER A 220 8.40 -6.40 38.14
C SER A 220 7.36 -5.85 37.15
N GLY A 221 6.44 -5.01 37.64
CA GLY A 221 5.11 -4.74 37.07
C GLY A 221 5.03 -4.66 35.54
N ARG A 222 4.19 -5.52 34.96
CA ARG A 222 3.94 -5.63 33.51
C ARG A 222 3.67 -4.27 32.88
N ASP A 223 2.79 -3.48 33.48
CA ASP A 223 2.41 -2.15 32.95
C ASP A 223 3.59 -1.18 32.93
N ALA A 224 4.46 -1.22 33.95
CA ALA A 224 5.68 -0.42 33.98
C ALA A 224 6.70 -0.87 32.92
N ALA A 225 6.73 -2.16 32.57
CA ALA A 225 7.55 -2.66 31.47
C ALA A 225 7.02 -2.20 30.12
N VAL A 226 5.69 -2.22 29.92
CA VAL A 226 5.04 -1.69 28.71
C VAL A 226 5.30 -0.19 28.58
N GLN A 227 5.13 0.60 29.64
CA GLN A 227 5.45 2.03 29.63
C GLN A 227 6.91 2.28 29.23
N ARG A 228 7.88 1.55 29.80
CA ARG A 228 9.30 1.68 29.40
C ARG A 228 9.53 1.36 27.92
N GLY A 229 8.87 0.33 27.39
CA GLY A 229 8.96 -0.03 25.97
C GLY A 229 8.40 1.05 25.06
N VAL A 230 7.24 1.61 25.41
CA VAL A 230 6.61 2.72 24.67
C VAL A 230 7.44 3.99 24.77
N ASP A 231 7.97 4.32 25.96
CA ASP A 231 8.85 5.47 26.16
C ASP A 231 10.12 5.38 25.32
N LEU A 232 10.72 4.19 25.24
CA LEU A 232 11.89 3.92 24.41
C LEU A 232 11.58 4.22 22.93
N VAL A 233 10.45 3.72 22.43
CA VAL A 233 10.00 4.00 21.04
C VAL A 233 9.79 5.51 20.86
N MET A 234 9.05 6.16 21.76
CA MET A 234 8.75 7.58 21.65
C MET A 234 10.00 8.47 21.75
N GLU A 235 10.99 8.09 22.53
CA GLU A 235 12.30 8.76 22.57
C GLU A 235 12.97 8.72 21.19
N HIS A 236 12.98 7.55 20.54
CA HIS A 236 13.59 7.37 19.23
C HIS A 236 12.82 8.11 18.14
N VAL A 237 11.48 8.13 18.20
CA VAL A 237 10.62 8.92 17.31
C VAL A 237 10.93 10.42 17.43
N ARG A 238 11.10 10.96 18.64
CA ARG A 238 11.50 12.37 18.85
C ARG A 238 12.90 12.67 18.32
N ARG A 239 13.84 11.71 18.38
CA ARG A 239 15.17 11.86 17.80
C ARG A 239 15.14 11.89 16.27
N VAL A 240 14.28 11.08 15.65
CA VAL A 240 14.01 11.16 14.20
C VAL A 240 13.44 12.53 13.83
N GLU A 241 12.47 13.02 14.60
CA GLU A 241 11.88 14.36 14.39
C GLU A 241 12.93 15.49 14.51
N ALA A 242 13.89 15.36 15.43
CA ALA A 242 14.96 16.34 15.62
C ALA A 242 16.00 16.38 14.49
N GLY A 243 16.02 15.43 13.55
CA GLY A 243 16.91 15.44 12.38
C GLY A 243 17.53 14.08 12.05
N THR A 244 18.72 14.08 11.42
CA THR A 244 19.38 12.86 10.95
C THR A 244 19.79 11.97 12.12
N TYR A 245 18.90 11.05 12.47
CA TYR A 245 19.07 10.06 13.51
C TYR A 245 19.18 8.66 12.90
N TYR A 246 20.18 7.91 13.35
CA TYR A 246 20.38 6.51 12.98
C TYR A 246 20.64 5.71 14.25
N PRO A 247 19.76 4.78 14.65
CA PRO A 247 19.97 3.99 15.85
C PRO A 247 21.25 3.15 15.74
N ASP A 248 22.02 3.11 16.82
CA ASP A 248 23.19 2.23 16.89
C ASP A 248 22.76 0.74 17.08
N PRO A 249 23.69 -0.23 16.99
CA PRO A 249 23.33 -1.64 17.15
C PRO A 249 22.69 -2.02 18.50
N GLN A 250 23.01 -1.32 19.60
CA GLN A 250 22.38 -1.56 20.90
C GLN A 250 20.96 -1.00 20.91
N GLU A 251 20.79 0.23 20.42
CA GLU A 251 19.48 0.88 20.29
C GLU A 251 18.54 0.05 19.39
N CYS A 252 19.04 -0.48 18.27
CA CYS A 252 18.27 -1.38 17.39
C CYS A 252 17.81 -2.65 18.13
N ALA A 253 18.72 -3.29 18.88
CA ALA A 253 18.39 -4.50 19.62
C ALA A 253 17.37 -4.24 20.73
N ASP A 254 17.53 -3.14 21.47
CA ASP A 254 16.63 -2.76 22.56
C ASP A 254 15.22 -2.43 22.04
N LEU A 255 15.13 -1.68 20.93
CA LEU A 255 13.85 -1.38 20.26
C LEU A 255 13.13 -2.65 19.80
N VAL A 256 13.83 -3.54 19.09
CA VAL A 256 13.22 -4.78 18.58
C VAL A 256 12.77 -5.70 19.70
N VAL A 257 13.56 -5.82 20.77
CA VAL A 257 13.16 -6.59 21.96
C VAL A 257 11.90 -5.99 22.57
N ALA A 258 11.79 -4.67 22.68
CA ALA A 258 10.57 -4.02 23.17
C ALA A 258 9.35 -4.32 22.27
N LEU A 259 9.52 -4.34 20.93
CA LEU A 259 8.46 -4.65 19.97
C LEU A 259 7.98 -6.11 20.01
N THR A 260 8.73 -7.03 20.62
CA THR A 260 8.27 -8.42 20.82
C THR A 260 7.18 -8.54 21.89
N ASP A 261 7.01 -7.53 22.76
CA ASP A 261 5.87 -7.47 23.67
C ASP A 261 4.63 -7.00 22.90
N VAL A 262 3.59 -7.84 22.90
CA VAL A 262 2.31 -7.58 22.25
C VAL A 262 1.68 -6.26 22.69
N HIS A 263 1.78 -5.88 23.97
CA HIS A 263 1.17 -4.65 24.46
C HIS A 263 1.91 -3.41 23.98
N VAL A 264 3.25 -3.45 23.94
CA VAL A 264 4.05 -2.35 23.37
C VAL A 264 3.74 -2.21 21.89
N ARG A 265 3.74 -3.33 21.16
CA ARG A 265 3.43 -3.37 19.74
C ARG A 265 2.05 -2.79 19.44
N ASP A 266 1.01 -3.25 20.15
CA ASP A 266 -0.36 -2.85 19.88
C ASP A 266 -0.58 -1.36 20.20
N VAL A 267 0.07 -0.82 21.24
CA VAL A 267 0.08 0.63 21.52
C VAL A 267 0.79 1.41 20.40
N VAL A 268 1.94 0.91 19.94
CA VAL A 268 2.75 1.56 18.90
C VAL A 268 2.06 1.59 17.54
N LEU A 269 1.19 0.63 17.22
CA LEU A 269 0.31 0.70 16.05
C LEU A 269 -0.55 1.97 16.07
N GLY A 270 -0.99 2.42 17.25
CA GLY A 270 -1.78 3.63 17.41
C GLY A 270 -1.07 4.91 16.97
N LEU A 271 0.26 4.92 16.91
CA LEU A 271 1.02 6.09 16.44
C LEU A 271 0.75 6.42 14.97
N ALA A 272 0.26 5.47 14.17
CA ALA A 272 -0.04 5.64 12.75
C ALA A 272 -1.11 6.71 12.46
N ILE A 273 -1.91 7.06 13.47
CA ILE A 273 -2.98 8.07 13.36
C ILE A 273 -2.70 9.32 14.19
N THR A 274 -1.44 9.58 14.53
CA THR A 274 -1.03 10.70 15.38
C THR A 274 -0.11 11.66 14.62
N SER A 275 0.20 12.81 15.21
CA SER A 275 1.12 13.80 14.62
C SER A 275 2.55 13.29 14.41
N VAL A 276 2.94 12.18 15.03
CA VAL A 276 4.30 11.61 14.91
C VAL A 276 4.38 10.45 13.90
N ALA A 277 3.30 10.13 13.20
CA ALA A 277 3.20 8.97 12.30
C ALA A 277 4.35 8.93 11.26
N ALA A 278 4.66 10.06 10.64
CA ALA A 278 5.73 10.16 9.64
C ALA A 278 7.12 9.84 10.22
N HIS A 279 7.40 10.29 11.45
CA HIS A 279 8.68 10.05 12.13
C HIS A 279 8.79 8.61 12.63
N ALA A 280 7.69 8.03 13.10
CA ALA A 280 7.62 6.61 13.44
C ALA A 280 7.81 5.71 12.18
N GLU A 281 7.17 6.03 11.05
CA GLU A 281 7.37 5.31 9.79
C GLU A 281 8.85 5.31 9.35
N GLN A 282 9.53 6.45 9.48
CA GLN A 282 10.97 6.56 9.22
C GLN A 282 11.81 5.65 10.14
N LEU A 283 11.48 5.59 11.44
CA LEU A 283 12.13 4.68 12.37
C LEU A 283 11.94 3.20 11.95
N TRP A 284 10.72 2.82 11.55
CA TRP A 284 10.42 1.46 11.09
C TRP A 284 11.21 1.09 9.84
N LEU A 285 11.36 2.01 8.89
CA LEU A 285 12.19 1.79 7.73
C LEU A 285 13.66 1.55 8.10
N VAL A 286 14.22 2.39 8.98
CA VAL A 286 15.61 2.26 9.44
C VAL A 286 15.83 0.93 10.15
N LEU A 287 14.94 0.53 11.06
CA LEU A 287 15.01 -0.76 11.73
C LEU A 287 14.82 -1.93 10.74
N THR A 288 13.97 -1.78 9.73
CA THR A 288 13.79 -2.81 8.69
C THR A 288 15.08 -3.05 7.91
N HIS A 289 15.98 -2.07 7.80
CA HIS A 289 17.29 -2.24 7.17
C HIS A 289 18.31 -2.90 8.10
N GLU A 290 18.37 -2.46 9.36
CA GLU A 290 19.41 -2.86 10.32
C GLU A 290 19.13 -4.18 11.04
N VAL A 291 17.86 -4.53 11.24
CA VAL A 291 17.50 -5.70 12.04
C VAL A 291 17.60 -6.97 11.19
N PRO A 292 18.29 -8.02 11.67
CA PRO A 292 18.40 -9.30 10.97
C PRO A 292 17.10 -10.10 11.03
N SER A 293 16.94 -11.05 10.11
CA SER A 293 15.89 -12.07 10.22
C SER A 293 16.18 -13.03 11.39
N PRO A 294 15.15 -13.56 12.09
CA PRO A 294 13.72 -13.36 11.82
C PRO A 294 13.14 -12.05 12.38
N GLU A 295 13.83 -11.39 13.33
CA GLU A 295 13.27 -10.24 14.05
C GLU A 295 12.96 -9.03 13.17
N ARG A 296 13.55 -8.95 11.97
CA ARG A 296 13.21 -7.98 10.92
C ARG A 296 11.70 -7.93 10.62
N ALA A 297 10.98 -9.03 10.83
CA ALA A 297 9.55 -9.10 10.59
C ALA A 297 8.77 -8.04 11.38
N TRP A 298 9.21 -7.69 12.61
CA TRP A 298 8.53 -6.69 13.45
C TRP A 298 8.54 -5.28 12.84
N PRO A 299 9.69 -4.63 12.58
CA PRO A 299 9.71 -3.30 11.98
C PRO A 299 9.15 -3.28 10.55
N ALA A 300 9.33 -4.36 9.78
CA ALA A 300 8.76 -4.45 8.43
C ALA A 300 7.23 -4.51 8.46
N THR A 301 6.64 -5.20 9.45
CA THR A 301 5.18 -5.22 9.67
C THR A 301 4.66 -3.84 10.05
N LEU A 302 5.35 -3.13 10.95
CA LEU A 302 4.97 -1.77 11.34
C LEU A 302 5.08 -0.79 10.16
N LEU A 303 6.16 -0.85 9.38
CA LEU A 303 6.29 -0.07 8.15
C LEU A 303 5.11 -0.35 7.19
N GLY A 304 4.76 -1.62 7.02
CA GLY A 304 3.64 -2.04 6.20
C GLY A 304 2.29 -1.51 6.69
N PHE A 305 2.05 -1.60 8.01
CA PHE A 305 0.84 -1.09 8.64
C PHE A 305 0.68 0.42 8.47
N PHE A 306 1.73 1.21 8.71
CA PHE A 306 1.69 2.68 8.60
C PHE A 306 1.42 3.11 7.16
N ALA A 307 2.09 2.48 6.20
CA ALA A 307 1.84 2.70 4.78
C ALA A 307 0.39 2.36 4.41
N TYR A 308 -0.17 1.28 4.98
CA TYR A 308 -1.54 0.87 4.73
C TYR A 308 -2.55 1.89 5.29
N VAL A 309 -2.39 2.33 6.54
CA VAL A 309 -3.26 3.34 7.18
C VAL A 309 -3.35 4.63 6.37
N ARG A 310 -2.25 5.07 5.74
CA ARG A 310 -2.24 6.28 4.88
C ARG A 310 -2.60 6.03 3.40
N GLY A 311 -3.00 4.80 3.04
CA GLY A 311 -3.45 4.43 1.70
C GLY A 311 -2.34 4.14 0.67
N ASP A 312 -1.10 3.94 1.11
CA ASP A 312 0.03 3.55 0.25
C ASP A 312 0.22 2.04 0.30
N GLY A 313 -0.73 1.31 -0.30
CA GLY A 313 -0.65 -0.14 -0.34
C GLY A 313 0.50 -0.75 -1.16
N PRO A 314 1.13 -0.06 -2.13
CA PRO A 314 2.38 -0.47 -2.77
C PRO A 314 3.51 -0.59 -1.75
N LEU A 315 3.74 0.45 -0.95
CA LEU A 315 4.70 0.36 0.14
C LEU A 315 4.26 -0.68 1.17
N ALA A 316 2.97 -0.69 1.54
CA ALA A 316 2.45 -1.68 2.48
C ALA A 316 2.76 -3.12 2.04
N GLY A 317 2.43 -3.46 0.80
CA GLY A 317 2.65 -4.81 0.25
C GLY A 317 4.12 -5.18 0.13
N VAL A 318 5.00 -4.24 -0.24
CA VAL A 318 6.45 -4.49 -0.26
C VAL A 318 6.99 -4.72 1.16
N ALA A 319 6.57 -3.91 2.13
CA ALA A 319 7.00 -4.03 3.52
C ALA A 319 6.48 -5.33 4.19
N LEU A 320 5.21 -5.69 3.96
CA LEU A 320 4.63 -6.93 4.45
C LEU A 320 5.27 -8.17 3.80
N SER A 321 5.59 -8.10 2.50
CA SER A 321 6.36 -9.16 1.83
C SER A 321 7.76 -9.30 2.41
N ALA A 322 8.43 -8.18 2.75
CA ALA A 322 9.71 -8.22 3.44
C ALA A 322 9.59 -8.82 4.86
N ALA A 323 8.49 -8.56 5.57
CA ALA A 323 8.21 -9.16 6.87
C ALA A 323 8.02 -10.67 6.78
N LEU A 324 7.16 -11.13 5.86
CA LEU A 324 6.87 -12.56 5.64
C LEU A 324 8.07 -13.33 5.07
N SER A 325 8.97 -12.65 4.36
CA SER A 325 10.25 -13.24 3.93
C SER A 325 11.23 -13.41 5.08
N ALA A 326 11.15 -12.57 6.12
CA ALA A 326 11.97 -12.67 7.32
C ALA A 326 11.43 -13.72 8.30
N ASP A 327 10.11 -13.80 8.45
CA ASP A 327 9.40 -14.81 9.24
C ASP A 327 8.06 -15.14 8.58
N SER A 328 7.95 -16.34 7.99
CA SER A 328 6.73 -16.77 7.28
C SER A 328 5.55 -17.02 8.20
N GLU A 329 5.79 -17.22 9.51
CA GLU A 329 4.75 -17.49 10.51
C GLU A 329 4.30 -16.23 11.25
N HIS A 330 4.80 -15.05 10.85
CA HIS A 330 4.50 -13.78 11.51
C HIS A 330 3.02 -13.39 11.34
N THR A 331 2.21 -13.69 12.36
CA THR A 331 0.74 -13.67 12.28
C THR A 331 0.17 -12.30 11.88
N LEU A 332 0.66 -11.21 12.48
CA LEU A 332 0.16 -9.87 12.16
C LEU A 332 0.50 -9.47 10.71
N ALA A 333 1.67 -9.86 10.20
CA ALA A 333 2.06 -9.57 8.82
C ALA A 333 1.16 -10.33 7.84
N GLY A 334 0.88 -11.60 8.12
CA GLY A 334 -0.02 -12.42 7.31
C GLY A 334 -1.45 -11.90 7.29
N LEU A 335 -1.99 -11.44 8.43
CA LEU A 335 -3.33 -10.85 8.50
C LEU A 335 -3.42 -9.52 7.73
N LEU A 336 -2.41 -8.66 7.86
CA LEU A 336 -2.36 -7.39 7.12
C LEU A 336 -2.18 -7.62 5.62
N ASP A 337 -1.33 -8.57 5.21
CA ASP A 337 -1.17 -8.93 3.80
C ASP A 337 -2.47 -9.50 3.23
N LEU A 338 -3.12 -10.43 3.94
CA LEU A 338 -4.42 -10.94 3.54
C LEU A 338 -5.46 -9.83 3.40
N SER A 339 -5.49 -8.88 4.33
CA SER A 339 -6.39 -7.73 4.28
C SER A 339 -6.10 -6.84 3.06
N LEU A 340 -4.82 -6.60 2.75
CA LEU A 340 -4.38 -5.83 1.59
C LEU A 340 -4.72 -6.51 0.26
N GLN A 341 -4.57 -7.83 0.19
CA GLN A 341 -4.95 -8.62 -0.99
C GLN A 341 -6.47 -8.69 -1.14
N SER A 342 -7.21 -8.82 -0.03
CA SER A 342 -8.68 -8.89 -0.05
C SER A 342 -9.36 -7.54 -0.26
N GLY A 343 -8.58 -6.46 -0.22
CA GLY A 343 -9.01 -5.13 -0.58
C GLY A 343 -9.68 -4.29 0.48
N VAL A 344 -9.37 -4.57 1.74
CA VAL A 344 -9.91 -3.81 2.87
C VAL A 344 -9.53 -2.33 2.72
N HIS A 345 -10.53 -1.44 2.84
CA HIS A 345 -10.28 0.00 2.79
C HIS A 345 -9.34 0.47 3.92
N PRO A 346 -8.41 1.42 3.69
CA PRO A 346 -7.52 1.96 4.72
C PRO A 346 -8.22 2.47 5.98
N ASP A 347 -9.47 2.95 5.88
CA ASP A 347 -10.24 3.36 7.05
C ASP A 347 -10.53 2.20 8.01
N GLY A 348 -10.78 0.99 7.49
CA GLY A 348 -10.92 -0.20 8.33
C GLY A 348 -9.60 -0.57 9.04
N ILE A 349 -8.45 -0.26 8.44
CA ILE A 349 -7.13 -0.43 9.07
C ILE A 349 -6.87 0.70 10.08
N ARG A 350 -7.37 1.91 9.81
CA ARG A 350 -7.30 3.06 10.72
C ARG A 350 -8.04 2.78 12.04
N ASP A 351 -9.16 2.07 12.00
CA ASP A 351 -9.87 1.62 13.20
C ASP A 351 -8.99 0.74 14.10
N LEU A 352 -8.13 -0.11 13.51
CA LEU A 352 -7.16 -0.91 14.28
C LEU A 352 -6.11 -0.01 14.98
N ALA A 353 -5.68 1.08 14.35
CA ALA A 353 -4.79 2.05 15.00
C ALA A 353 -5.49 2.75 16.17
N ALA A 354 -6.78 3.09 16.02
CA ALA A 354 -7.57 3.69 17.10
C ALA A 354 -7.69 2.76 18.32
N VAL A 355 -7.86 1.45 18.09
CA VAL A 355 -7.81 0.43 19.15
C VAL A 355 -6.46 0.45 19.87
N GLY A 356 -5.34 0.60 19.15
CA GLY A 356 -4.00 0.70 19.75
C GLY A 356 -3.86 1.85 20.74
N LEU A 357 -4.38 3.04 20.42
CA LEU A 357 -4.40 4.17 21.36
C LEU A 357 -5.28 3.89 22.59
N SER A 358 -6.45 3.27 22.40
CA SER A 358 -7.35 2.89 23.50
C SER A 358 -6.71 1.85 24.44
N ILE A 359 -5.94 0.90 23.89
CA ILE A 359 -5.13 -0.03 24.70
C ILE A 359 -4.15 0.75 25.56
N GLY A 360 -3.45 1.74 24.98
CA GLY A 360 -2.54 2.62 25.71
C GLY A 360 -3.22 3.33 26.89
N GLU A 361 -4.40 3.91 26.67
CA GLU A 361 -5.19 4.53 27.73
C GLU A 361 -5.59 3.53 28.82
N SER A 362 -6.04 2.33 28.44
CA SER A 362 -6.47 1.28 29.38
C SER A 362 -5.33 0.77 30.28
N LEU A 363 -4.10 0.76 29.74
CA LEU A 363 -2.88 0.40 30.44
C LEU A 363 -2.25 1.57 31.21
N GLY A 364 -2.86 2.77 31.15
CA GLY A 364 -2.35 3.97 31.81
C GLY A 364 -1.06 4.51 31.18
N ILE A 365 -0.82 4.23 29.90
CA ILE A 365 0.37 4.69 29.18
C ILE A 365 0.30 6.21 29.02
N THR A 366 1.35 6.89 29.47
CA THR A 366 1.48 8.35 29.40
C THR A 366 2.40 8.77 28.26
N GLY A 367 2.25 10.00 27.78
CA GLY A 367 3.16 10.60 26.79
C GLY A 367 2.87 10.27 25.32
N LEU A 368 1.76 9.59 25.04
CA LEU A 368 1.28 9.35 23.67
C LEU A 368 0.61 10.63 23.11
N PRO A 369 0.89 11.01 21.85
CA PRO A 369 0.18 12.08 21.18
C PRO A 369 -1.27 11.67 20.88
N PRO A 370 -2.20 12.63 20.84
CA PRO A 370 -3.60 12.34 20.51
C PRO A 370 -3.75 11.92 19.03
N ALA A 371 -4.84 11.21 18.74
CA ALA A 371 -5.25 10.92 17.37
C ALA A 371 -5.51 12.23 16.60
N LEU A 372 -5.07 12.25 15.34
CA LEU A 372 -5.44 13.28 14.38
C LEU A 372 -6.89 13.04 13.90
N PRO A 373 -7.63 14.11 13.54
CA PRO A 373 -8.95 13.96 12.97
C PRO A 373 -8.91 13.17 11.65
N SER A 374 -9.94 12.36 11.41
CA SER A 374 -10.11 11.60 10.17
C SER A 374 -10.04 12.54 8.95
N GLY A 375 -9.16 12.24 7.99
CA GLY A 375 -8.97 13.05 6.78
C GLY A 375 -7.77 14.01 6.79
N SER A 376 -6.92 13.95 7.83
CA SER A 376 -5.64 14.68 7.91
C SER A 376 -4.54 14.06 7.05
#